data_AF-A0A3M2FUB5-F1
#
_entry.id   AF-A0A3M2FUB5-F1
#
_cell.length_a   1.000
_cell.length_b   1.000
_cell.length_c   1.000
_cell.angle_alpha   90.00
_cell.angle_beta   90.00
_cell.angle_gamma   90.00
#
_symmetry.space_group_name_H-M   'P 1'
#
loop_
_entity.id
_entity.type
_entity.pdbx_description
1 polymer ?
#
loop_
_entity_poly.entity_id
_entity_poly.type
_entity_poly.pdbx_seq_one_letter_code
_entity_poly.pdbx_strand_id
1 'polypeptide(L)'
;MRCPRIRINLTNEATINIYIFSEDFPPYSGGIAQWAMGMAQSLAHAHNVTVFTRKRDDFPVHTEHRPFAIRLMDGRNWKQGRTFIVRRALKQELLTTTPDMVIATTWNVARGLTDVCRRNSIRLVT
;
A
#
# COMPACT_ATOMS: atom_id res chain seq x y z
N MET A 1 -22.28 44.02 4.32
CA MET A 1 -22.39 42.65 3.81
C MET A 1 -21.40 41.77 4.57
N ARG A 2 -21.87 40.82 5.39
CA ARG A 2 -21.01 39.85 6.10
C ARG A 2 -21.10 38.51 5.36
N CYS A 3 -19.98 38.03 4.83
CA CYS A 3 -19.90 36.68 4.29
C CYS A 3 -20.13 35.66 5.41
N PRO A 4 -21.01 34.65 5.21
CA PRO A 4 -21.16 33.57 6.17
C PRO A 4 -19.91 32.69 6.12
N ARG A 5 -19.18 32.61 7.24
CA ARG A 5 -18.13 31.61 7.46
C ARG A 5 -18.82 30.26 7.59
N ILE A 6 -18.81 29.47 6.53
CA ILE A 6 -19.15 28.05 6.57
C ILE A 6 -18.10 27.39 7.47
N ARG A 7 -18.49 27.03 8.69
CA ARG A 7 -17.72 26.09 9.51
C ARG A 7 -17.90 24.72 8.89
N ILE A 8 -16.92 24.31 8.10
CA ILE A 8 -16.79 22.92 7.69
C ILE A 8 -16.37 22.19 8.96
N ASN A 9 -17.30 21.46 9.59
CA ASN A 9 -16.95 20.48 10.60
C ASN A 9 -16.12 19.43 9.86
N LEU A 10 -14.79 19.51 10.00
CA LEU A 10 -13.88 18.43 9.64
C LEU A 10 -14.34 17.23 10.46
N THR A 11 -15.08 16.34 9.82
CA THR A 11 -15.37 15.02 10.36
C THR A 11 -14.04 14.45 10.80
N ASN A 12 -13.98 13.99 12.05
CA ASN A 12 -12.87 13.26 12.62
C ASN A 12 -12.67 12.03 11.72
N GLU A 13 -11.87 12.15 10.65
CA GLU A 13 -11.62 11.04 9.75
C GLU A 13 -10.86 10.01 10.58
N ALA A 14 -11.55 8.91 10.90
CA ALA A 14 -10.95 7.84 11.66
C ALA A 14 -9.68 7.40 10.92
N THR A 15 -8.55 7.38 11.64
CA THR A 15 -7.31 6.83 11.11
C THR A 15 -7.55 5.37 10.76
N ILE A 16 -7.36 5.01 9.49
CA ILE A 16 -7.48 3.64 9.00
C ILE A 16 -6.12 3.06 8.62
N ASN A 17 -6.06 1.73 8.53
CA ASN A 17 -4.88 0.98 8.10
C ASN A 17 -4.97 0.70 6.59
N ILE A 18 -4.06 1.28 5.82
CA ILE A 18 -4.02 1.18 4.36
C ILE A 18 -2.76 0.44 3.93
N TYR A 19 -2.93 -0.65 3.18
CA TYR A 19 -1.82 -1.37 2.57
C TYR A 19 -1.72 -1.04 1.09
N ILE A 20 -0.56 -0.58 0.64
CA ILE A 20 -0.28 -0.31 -0.78
C ILE A 20 0.65 -1.41 -1.28
N PHE A 21 0.24 -2.16 -2.29
CA PHE A 21 1.07 -3.17 -2.94
C PHE A 21 1.63 -2.65 -4.27
N SER A 22 2.95 -2.60 -4.36
CA SER A 22 3.66 -2.26 -5.59
C SER A 22 4.82 -3.20 -5.86
N GLU A 23 4.95 -3.68 -7.10
CA GLU A 23 6.14 -4.45 -7.49
C GLU A 23 7.38 -3.54 -7.52
N ASP A 24 7.22 -2.30 -8.00
CA ASP A 24 8.26 -1.29 -8.12
C ASP A 24 7.97 -0.13 -7.17
N PHE A 25 8.93 0.21 -6.31
CA PHE A 25 8.82 1.33 -5.37
C PHE A 25 10.17 2.03 -5.24
N PRO A 26 10.24 3.33 -4.92
CA PRO A 26 11.52 4.02 -4.78
C PRO A 26 12.43 3.34 -3.75
N PRO A 27 13.73 3.16 -4.07
CA PRO A 27 14.53 4.01 -4.97
C PRO A 27 14.48 3.69 -6.48
N TYR A 28 13.76 2.66 -6.92
CA TYR A 28 13.71 2.33 -8.34
C TYR A 28 12.83 3.32 -9.13
N SER A 29 13.28 3.66 -10.33
CA SER A 29 12.59 4.58 -11.24
C SER A 29 11.43 3.90 -11.98
N GLY A 30 10.34 4.63 -12.18
CA GLY A 30 9.21 4.20 -12.99
C GLY A 30 7.93 4.97 -12.65
N GLY A 31 7.01 5.12 -13.60
CA GLY A 31 5.76 5.85 -13.38
C GLY A 31 4.93 5.26 -12.24
N ILE A 32 4.83 3.92 -12.17
CA ILE A 32 4.13 3.21 -11.09
C ILE A 32 4.82 3.43 -9.73
N ALA A 33 6.16 3.38 -9.69
CA ALA A 33 6.92 3.59 -8.46
C ALA A 33 6.74 5.00 -7.90
N GLN A 34 6.80 6.03 -8.76
CA GLN A 34 6.59 7.43 -8.37
C GLN A 34 5.15 7.69 -7.94
N TRP A 35 4.18 7.11 -8.66
CA TRP A 35 2.78 7.20 -8.28
C TRP A 35 2.52 6.56 -6.91
N ALA A 36 3.02 5.34 -6.70
CA ALA A 36 2.87 4.64 -5.42
C ALA A 36 3.50 5.42 -4.26
N MET A 37 4.64 6.07 -4.49
CA MET A 37 5.27 6.95 -3.50
C MET A 37 4.41 8.16 -3.18
N GLY A 38 3.91 8.88 -4.19
CA GLY A 38 3.04 10.04 -3.98
C GLY A 38 1.75 9.68 -3.23
N MET A 39 1.16 8.52 -3.55
CA MET A 39 0.01 7.98 -2.81
C MET A 39 0.36 7.68 -1.35
N ALA A 40 1.49 7.00 -1.10
CA ALA A 40 1.91 6.66 0.24
C ALA A 40 2.19 7.91 1.09
N GLN A 41 2.88 8.91 0.53
CA GLN A 41 3.15 10.19 1.21
C GLN A 41 1.85 10.92 1.54
N SER A 42 0.94 11.02 0.57
CA SER A 42 -0.32 11.76 0.74
C SER A 42 -1.21 11.12 1.80
N LEU A 43 -1.38 9.80 1.76
CA LEU A 43 -2.25 9.06 2.67
C LEU A 43 -1.66 8.98 4.09
N ALA A 44 -0.34 8.94 4.22
CA ALA A 44 0.34 8.85 5.51
C ALA A 44 0.14 10.11 6.39
N HIS A 45 -0.36 11.22 5.83
CA HIS A 45 -0.71 12.40 6.62
C HIS A 45 -1.91 12.19 7.55
N ALA A 46 -2.80 11.25 7.24
CA ALA A 46 -4.05 11.02 7.99
C ALA A 46 -4.28 9.55 8.38
N HIS A 47 -3.51 8.62 7.80
CA HIS A 47 -3.74 7.18 7.89
C HIS A 47 -2.45 6.40 8.15
N ASN A 48 -2.61 5.19 8.69
CA ASN A 48 -1.50 4.27 8.88
C ASN A 48 -1.22 3.55 7.57
N VAL A 49 -0.15 3.93 6.88
CA VAL A 49 0.19 3.37 5.57
C VAL A 49 1.35 2.38 5.68
N THR A 50 1.16 1.20 5.09
CA THR A 50 2.22 0.20 4.88
C THR A 50 2.36 -0.09 3.39
N VAL A 51 3.55 0.11 2.86
CA VAL A 51 3.87 -0.19 1.46
C VAL A 51 4.56 -1.54 1.37
N PHE A 52 3.98 -2.46 0.60
CA PHE A 52 4.57 -3.73 0.24
C PHE A 52 5.30 -3.56 -1.10
N THR A 53 6.61 -3.82 -1.10
CA THR A 53 7.45 -3.76 -2.31
C THR A 53 8.28 -5.01 -2.51
N ARG A 54 8.72 -5.26 -3.73
CA ARG A 54 9.60 -6.39 -4.05
C ARG A 54 10.91 -6.29 -3.25
N LYS A 55 11.28 -7.39 -2.56
CA LYS A 55 12.62 -7.54 -2.01
C LYS A 55 13.63 -7.61 -3.14
N ARG A 56 14.65 -6.76 -3.07
CA ARG A 56 15.86 -6.81 -3.90
C ARG A 56 17.07 -6.65 -2.98
N ASP A 57 18.18 -7.25 -3.37
CA ASP A 57 19.40 -7.28 -2.55
C ASP A 57 20.04 -5.88 -2.41
N ASP A 58 19.76 -5.00 -3.38
CA ASP A 58 20.20 -3.60 -3.42
C ASP A 58 19.19 -2.63 -2.78
N PHE A 59 18.11 -3.13 -2.16
CA PHE A 59 17.15 -2.24 -1.51
C PHE A 59 17.82 -1.56 -0.31
N PRO A 60 17.92 -0.22 -0.27
CA PRO A 60 18.64 0.48 0.78
C PRO A 60 17.97 0.19 2.13
N VAL A 61 18.74 -0.41 3.05
CA VAL A 61 18.31 -0.74 4.42
C VAL A 61 18.02 0.54 5.23
N HIS A 62 18.65 1.64 4.86
CA HIS A 62 18.39 2.96 5.43
C HIS A 62 17.27 3.66 4.66
N THR A 63 16.04 3.36 5.03
CA THR A 63 14.92 4.24 4.69
C THR A 63 15.11 5.55 5.44
N GLU A 64 15.23 6.64 4.69
CA GLU A 64 14.90 8.00 5.13
C GLU A 64 13.67 7.97 6.06
N HIS A 65 13.55 8.93 6.99
CA HIS A 65 12.35 9.07 7.83
C HIS A 65 11.11 9.29 6.96
N ARG A 66 10.48 8.18 6.54
CA ARG A 66 9.25 8.17 5.75
C ARG A 66 8.07 8.13 6.72
N PRO A 67 6.96 8.82 6.41
CA PRO A 67 5.78 8.82 7.27
C PRO A 67 4.98 7.50 7.21
N PHE A 68 5.49 6.48 6.51
CA PHE A 68 4.85 5.19 6.30
C PHE A 68 5.85 4.04 6.40
N ALA A 69 5.33 2.85 6.73
CA ALA A 69 6.14 1.64 6.83
C ALA A 69 6.40 1.02 5.45
N ILE A 70 7.54 0.35 5.30
CA ILE A 70 7.86 -0.45 4.12
C ILE A 70 8.04 -1.91 4.54
N ARG A 71 7.41 -2.82 3.78
CA ARG A 71 7.51 -4.27 3.94
C ARG A 71 8.02 -4.87 2.63
N LEU A 72 9.09 -5.64 2.73
CA LEU A 72 9.68 -6.31 1.57
C LEU A 72 9.02 -7.67 1.37
N MET A 73 8.42 -7.86 0.19
CA MET A 73 7.87 -9.13 -0.25
C MET A 73 8.99 -10.03 -0.74
N ASP A 74 9.15 -11.19 -0.10
CA ASP A 74 10.17 -12.17 -0.52
C ASP A 74 9.67 -13.06 -1.67
N GLY A 75 10.54 -13.31 -2.66
CA GLY A 75 10.25 -14.16 -3.81
C GLY A 75 11.38 -14.15 -4.84
N ARG A 76 11.72 -15.33 -5.37
CA ARG A 76 12.81 -15.48 -6.36
C ARG A 76 12.33 -15.23 -7.80
N ASN A 77 11.21 -15.85 -8.21
CA ASN A 77 10.72 -15.84 -9.59
C ASN A 77 9.58 -14.85 -9.82
N TRP A 78 9.82 -13.55 -9.65
CA TRP A 78 8.78 -12.51 -9.78
C TRP A 78 8.03 -12.52 -11.12
N LYS A 79 8.73 -12.75 -12.24
CA LYS A 79 8.10 -12.76 -13.58
C LYS A 79 6.92 -13.75 -13.67
N GLN A 80 7.08 -14.94 -13.10
CA GLN A 80 6.11 -16.05 -13.18
C GLN A 80 5.26 -16.17 -11.92
N GLY A 81 5.80 -15.77 -10.75
CA GLY A 81 5.23 -16.00 -9.43
C GLY A 81 4.59 -14.79 -8.77
N ARG A 82 4.52 -13.62 -9.41
CA ARG A 82 4.01 -12.36 -8.81
C ARG A 82 2.68 -12.52 -8.07
N THR A 83 1.72 -13.22 -8.68
CA THR A 83 0.39 -13.45 -8.10
C THR A 83 0.49 -14.22 -6.78
N PHE A 84 1.33 -15.26 -6.74
CA PHE A 84 1.53 -16.07 -5.55
C PHE A 84 2.30 -15.30 -4.48
N ILE A 85 3.34 -14.55 -4.86
CA ILE A 85 4.17 -13.78 -3.94
C ILE A 85 3.33 -12.71 -3.23
N VAL A 86 2.60 -11.90 -4.00
CA VAL A 86 1.71 -10.86 -3.47
C VAL A 86 0.62 -11.47 -2.58
N ARG A 87 -0.01 -12.56 -3.03
CA ARG A 87 -1.01 -13.29 -2.25
C ARG A 87 -0.45 -13.80 -0.92
N ARG A 88 0.74 -14.38 -0.94
CA ARG A 88 1.43 -14.91 0.23
C ARG A 88 1.77 -13.79 1.21
N ALA A 89 2.29 -12.66 0.70
CA ALA A 89 2.62 -11.50 1.52
C ALA A 89 1.38 -10.96 2.27
N LEU A 90 0.25 -10.73 1.57
CA LEU A 90 -0.96 -10.29 2.25
C LEU A 90 -1.45 -11.33 3.27
N LYS A 91 -1.49 -12.61 2.92
CA LYS A 91 -1.91 -13.67 3.86
C LYS A 91 -1.05 -13.71 5.13
N GLN A 92 0.26 -13.48 5.00
CA GLN A 92 1.17 -13.45 6.14
C GLN A 92 0.89 -12.23 7.03
N GLU A 93 0.66 -11.05 6.43
CA GLU A 93 0.34 -9.85 7.19
C GLU A 93 -1.03 -9.95 7.89
N LEU A 94 -2.01 -10.63 7.29
CA LEU A 94 -3.31 -10.84 7.92
C LEU A 94 -3.25 -11.71 9.20
N LEU A 95 -2.12 -12.37 9.48
CA LEU A 95 -1.91 -13.07 10.76
C LEU A 95 -1.60 -12.09 11.90
N THR A 96 -1.14 -10.88 11.58
CA THR A 96 -0.73 -9.85 12.56
C THR A 96 -1.70 -8.69 12.60
N THR A 97 -2.15 -8.18 11.45
CA THR A 97 -3.02 -7.00 11.38
C THR A 97 -3.87 -7.03 10.12
N THR A 98 -5.17 -6.76 10.29
CA THR A 98 -6.13 -6.63 9.18
C THR A 98 -6.16 -5.18 8.70
N PRO A 99 -5.88 -4.89 7.42
CA PRO A 99 -6.04 -3.57 6.85
C PRO A 99 -7.53 -3.28 6.58
N ASP A 100 -7.91 -2.02 6.70
CA ASP A 100 -9.24 -1.55 6.27
C ASP A 100 -9.32 -1.47 4.74
N MET A 101 -8.19 -1.15 4.10
CA MET A 101 -8.10 -0.99 2.65
C MET A 101 -6.77 -1.53 2.10
N VAL A 102 -6.85 -2.14 0.93
CA VAL A 102 -5.70 -2.56 0.13
C VAL A 102 -5.74 -1.84 -1.21
N ILE A 103 -4.64 -1.23 -1.61
CA ILE A 103 -4.46 -0.56 -2.91
C ILE A 103 -3.44 -1.37 -3.72
N ALA A 104 -3.85 -1.83 -4.90
CA ALA A 104 -2.98 -2.48 -5.86
C ALA A 104 -2.55 -1.47 -6.93
N THR A 105 -1.24 -1.38 -7.19
CA THR A 105 -0.72 -0.42 -8.18
C THR A 105 -0.73 -0.94 -9.62
N THR A 106 -0.98 -2.24 -9.82
CA THR A 106 -1.09 -2.86 -11.15
C THR A 106 -2.12 -3.99 -11.17
N TRP A 107 -2.63 -4.33 -12.36
CA TRP A 107 -3.58 -5.44 -12.54
C TRP A 107 -3.02 -6.80 -12.11
N ASN A 108 -1.71 -7.00 -12.26
CA ASN A 108 -1.02 -8.22 -11.85
C ASN A 108 -1.01 -8.39 -10.33
N VAL A 109 -0.74 -7.29 -9.61
CA VAL A 109 -0.81 -7.23 -8.16
C VAL A 109 -2.25 -7.42 -7.71
N ALA A 110 -3.20 -6.71 -8.32
CA ALA A 110 -4.63 -6.82 -8.02
C ALA A 110 -5.12 -8.26 -8.11
N ARG A 111 -4.77 -8.97 -9.20
CA ARG A 111 -5.12 -10.39 -9.40
C ARG A 111 -4.67 -11.28 -8.23
N GLY A 112 -3.49 -11.02 -7.65
CA GLY A 112 -3.00 -11.77 -6.48
C GLY A 112 -3.76 -11.48 -5.19
N LEU A 113 -4.38 -10.31 -5.10
CA LEU A 113 -5.04 -9.80 -3.90
C LEU A 113 -6.55 -10.05 -3.89
N THR A 114 -7.20 -10.06 -5.06
CA THR A 114 -8.67 -10.14 -5.20
C THR A 114 -9.28 -11.23 -4.34
N ASP A 115 -8.78 -12.45 -4.45
CA ASP A 115 -9.32 -13.60 -3.72
C ASP A 115 -9.13 -13.50 -2.21
N VAL A 116 -8.02 -12.93 -1.76
CA VAL A 116 -7.72 -12.78 -0.33
C VAL A 116 -8.57 -11.65 0.25
N CYS A 117 -8.66 -10.51 -0.45
CA CYS A 117 -9.46 -9.38 0.00
C CYS A 117 -10.94 -9.74 0.08
N ARG A 118 -11.48 -10.41 -0.97
CA ARG A 118 -12.87 -10.88 -1.00
C ARG A 118 -13.21 -11.82 0.16
N ARG A 119 -12.33 -12.78 0.48
CA ARG A 119 -12.57 -13.75 1.57
C ARG A 119 -12.53 -13.14 2.96
N ASN A 120 -11.84 -12.01 3.13
CA ASN A 120 -11.68 -11.33 4.41
C ASN A 120 -12.48 -10.02 4.49
N SER A 121 -13.39 -9.77 3.53
CA SER A 121 -14.19 -8.53 3.45
C SER A 121 -13.36 -7.24 3.46
N ILE A 122 -12.15 -7.29 2.89
CA ILE A 122 -11.23 -6.14 2.80
C ILE A 122 -11.52 -5.39 1.50
N ARG A 123 -11.59 -4.06 1.56
CA ARG A 123 -11.77 -3.21 0.38
C ARG A 123 -10.49 -3.21 -0.47
N LEU A 124 -10.60 -3.68 -1.71
CA LEU A 124 -9.52 -3.63 -2.70
C LEU A 124 -9.77 -2.48 -3.69
N VAL A 125 -8.77 -1.61 -3.87
CA VAL A 125 -8.71 -0.58 -4.91
C VAL A 125 -7.61 -0.96 -5.90
N THR A 126 -7.85 -0.81 -7.20
CA THR A 126 -6.96 -1.27 -8.27
C THR A 126 -6.73 -0.18 -9.30
#